data_AF-A0A7W0JHV3-F1
#
_entry.id   AF-A0A7W0JHV3-F1
#
_cell.length_a   1.000
_cell.length_b   1.000
_cell.length_c   1.000
_cell.angle_alpha   90.00
_cell.angle_beta   90.00
_cell.angle_gamma   90.00
#
_symmetry.space_group_name_H-M   'P 1'
#
loop_
_entity.id
_entity.type
_entity.pdbx_description
1 polymer ?
#
loop_
_entity_poly.entity_id
_entity_poly.type
_entity_poly.pdbx_seq_one_letter_code
_entity_poly.pdbx_strand_id
1 'polypeptide(L)'
;MYGLVFALALNVVFLALIALLLWPLDRTAMIFPLAKGYLLFWVIVTVTALALFSAHKILRVDMYSHADAHMISNLLVGGVAQAGWSACAALVVHNFAAAAPVWVVLILYLVGGLSCFVAYNIVSSFYQGQIYRIINLLLALVSYIIFSIWPTIGRLTYGRFFDLF
;
A
#
# COMPACT_ATOMS: atom_id res chain seq x y z
N MET A 1 11.30 -13.89 -9.36
CA MET A 1 11.37 -14.38 -7.97
C MET A 1 12.10 -13.43 -7.02
N TYR A 2 13.30 -12.93 -7.36
CA TYR A 2 14.07 -12.03 -6.47
C TYR A 2 13.30 -10.80 -5.97
N GLY A 3 12.50 -10.14 -6.82
CA GLY A 3 11.71 -8.97 -6.41
C GLY A 3 10.69 -9.26 -5.30
N LEU A 4 10.03 -10.42 -5.33
CA LEU A 4 9.01 -10.78 -4.35
C LEU A 4 9.64 -11.09 -2.98
N VAL A 5 10.75 -11.83 -2.97
CA VAL A 5 11.52 -12.10 -1.75
C VAL A 5 12.05 -10.81 -1.14
N PHE A 6 12.56 -9.90 -1.99
CA PHE A 6 13.01 -8.59 -1.55
C PHE A 6 11.88 -7.76 -0.94
N ALA A 7 10.71 -7.71 -1.57
CA ALA A 7 9.55 -6.97 -1.05
C ALA A 7 9.03 -7.54 0.27
N LEU A 8 9.05 -8.87 0.43
CA LEU A 8 8.68 -9.52 1.69
C LEU A 8 9.68 -9.19 2.80
N ALA A 9 10.98 -9.31 2.51
CA ALA A 9 12.04 -8.95 3.44
C ALA A 9 11.97 -7.47 3.85
N LEU A 10 11.73 -6.58 2.88
CA LEU A 10 11.56 -5.15 3.11
C LEU A 10 10.39 -4.86 4.04
N ASN A 11 9.25 -5.55 3.85
CA ASN A 11 8.07 -5.41 4.72
C ASN A 11 8.37 -5.88 6.15
N VAL A 12 8.99 -7.05 6.33
CA VAL A 12 9.36 -7.55 7.66
C VAL A 12 10.33 -6.61 8.37
N VAL A 13 11.37 -6.16 7.67
CA VAL A 13 12.35 -5.19 8.21
C VAL A 13 11.67 -3.88 8.56
N PHE A 14 10.78 -3.38 7.71
CA PHE A 14 10.00 -2.17 7.96
C PHE A 14 9.15 -2.28 9.23
N LEU A 15 8.40 -3.38 9.40
CA LEU A 15 7.59 -3.60 10.60
C LEU A 15 8.46 -3.69 11.86
N ALA A 16 9.62 -4.34 11.80
CA ALA A 16 10.55 -4.42 12.92
C ALA A 16 11.15 -3.05 13.29
N LEU A 17 11.56 -2.25 12.29
CA LEU A 17 12.11 -0.92 12.51
C LEU A 17 11.07 0.05 13.08
N ILE A 18 9.83 -0.01 12.60
CA ILE A 18 8.75 0.80 13.16
C ILE A 18 8.37 0.34 14.55
N ALA A 19 8.40 -0.96 14.82
CA ALA A 19 8.18 -1.46 16.16
C ALA A 19 9.17 -0.86 17.16
N LEU A 20 10.45 -0.85 16.78
CA LEU A 20 11.51 -0.24 17.57
C LEU A 20 11.34 1.28 17.71
N LEU A 21 10.94 1.97 16.64
CA LEU A 21 10.71 3.42 16.65
C LEU A 21 9.51 3.84 17.50
N LEU A 22 8.42 3.06 17.47
CA LEU A 22 7.18 3.34 18.22
C LEU A 22 7.25 2.89 19.68
N TRP A 23 8.21 2.04 20.04
CA TRP A 23 8.46 1.59 21.41
C TRP A 23 8.63 2.74 22.41
N PRO A 24 9.56 3.70 22.21
CA PRO A 24 9.73 4.82 23.14
C PRO A 24 8.54 5.81 23.13
N LEU A 25 7.63 5.69 22.17
CA LEU A 25 6.48 6.59 22.02
C LEU A 25 5.19 6.04 22.66
N ASP A 26 5.24 4.82 23.21
CA ASP A 26 4.08 4.10 23.74
C ASP A 26 2.95 3.93 22.70
N ARG A 27 3.33 3.83 21.41
CA ARG A 27 2.40 3.67 20.26
C ARG A 27 2.58 2.35 19.53
N THR A 28 3.18 1.35 20.17
CA THR A 28 3.42 0.01 19.58
C THR A 28 2.13 -0.69 19.14
N ALA A 29 0.99 -0.35 19.75
CA ALA A 29 -0.32 -0.84 19.33
C ALA A 29 -0.66 -0.56 17.86
N MET A 30 -0.05 0.45 17.23
CA MET A 30 -0.21 0.77 15.80
C MET A 30 0.38 -0.29 14.87
N ILE A 31 1.36 -1.07 15.34
CA ILE A 31 2.03 -2.10 14.52
C ILE A 31 1.03 -3.19 14.12
N PHE A 32 0.11 -3.55 15.02
CA PHE A 32 -0.83 -4.64 14.79
C PHE A 32 -1.82 -4.38 13.64
N PRO A 33 -2.55 -3.24 13.59
CA PRO A 33 -3.39 -2.92 12.43
C PRO A 33 -2.56 -2.74 11.15
N LEU A 34 -1.34 -2.21 11.22
CA LEU A 34 -0.45 -2.15 10.05
C LEU A 34 -0.08 -3.54 9.53
N ALA A 35 0.36 -4.44 10.40
CA ALA A 35 0.77 -5.80 10.04
C ALA A 35 -0.40 -6.60 9.46
N LYS A 36 -1.58 -6.52 10.08
CA LYS A 36 -2.82 -7.10 9.55
C LYS A 36 -3.19 -6.52 8.19
N GLY A 37 -3.13 -5.20 8.07
CA GLY A 37 -3.35 -4.51 6.81
C GLY A 37 -2.41 -5.02 5.72
N TYR A 38 -1.12 -5.16 6.02
CA TYR A 38 -0.14 -5.66 5.06
C TYR A 38 -0.42 -7.09 4.64
N LEU A 39 -0.82 -7.95 5.58
CA LEU A 39 -1.19 -9.33 5.27
C LEU A 39 -2.37 -9.37 4.30
N LEU A 40 -3.42 -8.58 4.57
CA LEU A 40 -4.56 -8.46 3.66
C LEU A 40 -4.14 -7.89 2.31
N PHE A 41 -3.30 -6.86 2.31
CA PHE A 41 -2.78 -6.24 1.09
C PHE A 41 -2.01 -7.24 0.22
N TRP A 42 -1.17 -8.07 0.82
CA TRP A 42 -0.48 -9.16 0.13
C TRP A 42 -1.45 -10.15 -0.51
N VAL A 43 -2.51 -10.55 0.21
CA VAL A 43 -3.54 -11.44 -0.33
C VAL A 43 -4.23 -10.79 -1.53
N ILE A 44 -4.66 -9.53 -1.41
CA ILE A 44 -5.34 -8.80 -2.49
C ILE A 44 -4.45 -8.67 -3.72
N VAL A 45 -3.20 -8.22 -3.55
CA VAL A 45 -2.26 -8.05 -4.68
C VAL A 45 -1.94 -9.40 -5.33
N THR A 46 -1.79 -10.47 -4.55
CA THR A 46 -1.54 -11.81 -5.10
C THR A 46 -2.75 -12.33 -5.88
N VAL A 47 -3.96 -12.23 -5.32
CA VAL A 47 -5.20 -12.69 -5.98
C VAL A 47 -5.45 -11.89 -7.26
N THR A 48 -5.29 -10.58 -7.21
CA THR A 48 -5.48 -9.72 -8.39
C THR A 48 -4.42 -9.95 -9.47
N ALA A 49 -3.16 -10.19 -9.09
CA ALA A 49 -2.12 -10.57 -10.03
C ALA A 49 -2.41 -11.93 -10.70
N LEU A 50 -2.87 -12.93 -9.94
CA LEU A 50 -3.27 -14.23 -10.48
C LEU A 50 -4.50 -14.13 -11.40
N ALA A 51 -5.47 -13.29 -11.05
CA ALA A 51 -6.65 -13.03 -11.87
C ALA A 51 -6.26 -12.35 -13.19
N LEU A 52 -5.40 -11.32 -13.15
CA LEU A 52 -4.88 -10.67 -14.35
C LEU A 52 -4.09 -11.63 -15.23
N PHE A 53 -3.20 -12.44 -14.63
CA PHE A 53 -2.46 -13.45 -15.36
C PHE A 53 -3.39 -14.44 -16.07
N SER A 54 -4.44 -14.89 -15.39
CA SER A 54 -5.44 -15.79 -15.97
C SER A 54 -6.24 -15.11 -17.09
N ALA A 55 -6.65 -13.85 -16.89
CA ALA A 55 -7.37 -13.08 -17.88
C ALA A 55 -6.54 -12.82 -19.14
N HIS A 56 -5.27 -12.42 -19.00
CA HIS A 56 -4.36 -12.23 -20.13
C HIS A 56 -4.15 -13.52 -20.91
N LYS A 57 -4.04 -14.67 -20.21
CA LYS A 57 -3.91 -15.98 -20.84
C LYS A 57 -5.17 -16.38 -21.63
N ILE A 58 -6.36 -16.14 -21.07
CA ILE A 58 -7.64 -16.47 -21.73
C ILE A 58 -7.88 -15.57 -22.95
N LEU A 59 -7.63 -14.27 -22.80
CA LEU A 59 -7.84 -13.27 -23.85
C LEU A 59 -6.71 -13.23 -24.89
N ARG A 60 -5.66 -14.05 -24.73
CA ARG A 60 -4.46 -14.06 -25.58
C ARG A 60 -3.85 -12.66 -25.78
N VAL A 61 -3.89 -11.85 -24.73
CA VAL A 61 -3.30 -10.50 -24.72
C VAL A 61 -1.79 -10.68 -24.61
N ASP A 62 -1.13 -10.81 -25.76
CA ASP A 62 0.32 -10.89 -25.82
C ASP A 62 0.94 -9.51 -25.58
N MET A 63 1.97 -9.49 -24.72
CA MET A 63 2.68 -8.28 -24.32
C MET A 63 3.30 -7.53 -25.51
N TYR A 64 3.57 -8.25 -26.61
CA TYR A 64 4.15 -7.71 -27.84
C TYR A 64 3.12 -7.14 -28.82
N SER A 65 1.88 -7.61 -28.76
CA SER A 65 0.82 -7.19 -29.69
C SER A 65 -0.07 -6.10 -29.08
N HIS A 66 -0.24 -6.12 -27.75
CA HIS A 66 -1.16 -5.24 -27.02
C HIS A 66 -0.50 -4.66 -25.75
N ALA A 67 0.69 -4.06 -25.93
CA ALA A 67 1.46 -3.46 -24.82
C ALA A 67 0.64 -2.42 -24.03
N ASP A 68 -0.17 -1.61 -24.70
CA ASP A 68 -1.01 -0.59 -24.07
C ASP A 68 -2.07 -1.20 -23.15
N ALA A 69 -2.75 -2.26 -23.60
CA ALA A 69 -3.77 -2.94 -22.80
C ALA A 69 -3.16 -3.57 -21.53
N HIS A 70 -1.97 -4.16 -21.65
CA HIS A 70 -1.24 -4.73 -20.52
C HIS A 70 -0.73 -3.65 -19.56
N MET A 71 -0.32 -2.48 -20.06
CA MET A 71 0.09 -1.36 -19.23
C MET A 71 -1.10 -0.76 -18.47
N ILE A 72 -2.22 -0.53 -19.15
CA ILE A 72 -3.43 0.07 -18.57
C ILE A 72 -4.04 -0.85 -17.52
N SER A 73 -4.15 -2.16 -17.77
CA SER A 73 -4.71 -3.12 -16.81
C SER A 73 -3.90 -3.18 -15.52
N ASN A 74 -2.57 -3.25 -15.64
CA ASN A 74 -1.67 -3.24 -14.49
C ASN A 74 -1.70 -1.90 -13.74
N LEU A 75 -1.78 -0.79 -14.47
CA LEU A 75 -1.88 0.54 -13.88
C LEU A 75 -3.18 0.71 -13.07
N LEU A 76 -4.31 0.26 -13.63
CA LEU A 76 -5.60 0.30 -12.95
C LEU A 76 -5.60 -0.55 -11.68
N VAL A 77 -5.22 -1.82 -11.78
CA VAL A 77 -5.27 -2.75 -10.63
C VAL A 77 -4.25 -2.36 -9.57
N GLY A 78 -3.01 -2.07 -9.99
CA GLY A 78 -1.95 -1.63 -9.09
C GLY A 78 -2.26 -0.28 -8.44
N GLY A 79 -2.83 0.65 -9.20
CA GLY A 79 -3.18 1.97 -8.69
C GLY A 79 -4.34 1.92 -7.69
N VAL A 80 -5.36 1.10 -7.95
CA VAL A 80 -6.47 0.89 -6.99
C VAL A 80 -5.97 0.23 -5.71
N ALA A 81 -5.11 -0.79 -5.81
CA ALA A 81 -4.50 -1.42 -4.65
C ALA A 81 -3.67 -0.40 -3.84
N GLN A 82 -2.84 0.39 -4.52
CA GLN A 82 -1.98 1.39 -3.90
C GLN A 82 -2.78 2.51 -3.22
N ALA A 83 -3.83 3.03 -3.87
CA ALA A 83 -4.72 4.03 -3.28
C ALA A 83 -5.45 3.47 -2.04
N GLY A 84 -5.89 2.22 -2.10
CA GLY A 84 -6.49 1.52 -0.96
C GLY A 84 -5.52 1.37 0.21
N TRP A 85 -4.26 1.04 -0.05
CA TRP A 85 -3.23 1.00 0.98
C TRP A 85 -2.94 2.38 1.58
N SER A 86 -2.82 3.40 0.74
CA SER A 86 -2.59 4.78 1.19
C SER A 86 -3.73 5.27 2.10
N ALA A 87 -4.99 4.91 1.79
CA ALA A 87 -6.12 5.17 2.68
C ALA A 87 -5.99 4.43 4.02
N CYS A 88 -5.61 3.15 3.99
CA CYS A 88 -5.37 2.35 5.20
C CYS A 88 -4.33 2.99 6.11
N ALA A 89 -3.15 3.30 5.55
CA ALA A 89 -2.06 3.89 6.29
C ALA A 89 -2.45 5.24 6.91
N ALA A 90 -3.15 6.10 6.15
CA ALA A 90 -3.60 7.40 6.64
C ALA A 90 -4.61 7.28 7.78
N LEU A 91 -5.58 6.37 7.67
CA LEU A 91 -6.60 6.15 8.71
C LEU A 91 -6.02 5.55 9.98
N VAL A 92 -5.12 4.56 9.85
CA VAL A 92 -4.41 3.99 11.00
C VAL A 92 -3.63 5.09 11.70
N VAL A 93 -2.81 5.85 10.98
CA VAL A 93 -2.05 6.99 11.56
C VAL A 93 -2.98 7.98 12.26
N HIS A 94 -4.09 8.37 11.61
CA HIS A 94 -5.03 9.33 12.15
C HIS A 94 -5.62 8.87 13.50
N ASN A 95 -5.96 7.58 13.63
CA ASN A 95 -6.51 7.03 14.87
C ASN A 95 -5.52 7.11 16.05
N PHE A 96 -4.23 6.92 15.78
CA PHE A 96 -3.18 7.02 16.81
C PHE A 96 -2.68 8.46 17.04
N ALA A 97 -2.92 9.37 16.11
CA ALA A 97 -2.50 10.77 16.17
C ALA A 97 -3.43 11.68 17.00
N ALA A 98 -4.71 11.32 17.18
CA ALA A 98 -5.75 12.20 17.72
C ALA A 98 -5.50 12.78 19.13
N ALA A 99 -4.62 12.16 19.92
CA ALA A 99 -4.28 12.60 21.28
C ALA A 99 -2.76 12.70 21.52
N ALA A 100 -1.97 12.78 20.46
CA ALA A 100 -0.51 12.77 20.56
C ALA A 100 0.07 14.20 20.45
N PRO A 101 1.23 14.48 21.09
CA PRO A 101 1.97 15.72 20.88
C PRO A 101 2.32 15.92 19.39
N VAL A 102 2.43 17.17 18.94
CA VAL A 102 2.68 17.52 17.53
C VAL A 102 3.90 16.79 16.94
N TRP A 103 4.98 16.65 17.72
CA TRP A 103 6.19 15.96 17.26
C TRP A 103 5.97 14.45 17.09
N VAL A 104 5.15 13.80 17.94
CA VAL A 104 4.76 12.39 17.79
C VAL A 104 3.87 12.22 16.56
N VAL A 105 2.92 13.15 16.36
CA VAL A 105 2.05 13.17 15.18
C VAL A 105 2.88 13.18 13.90
N LEU A 106 3.91 14.04 13.83
CA LEU A 106 4.81 14.11 12.68
C LEU A 106 5.53 12.77 12.42
N ILE A 107 5.99 12.09 13.47
CA ILE A 107 6.61 10.76 13.34
C ILE A 107 5.58 9.74 12.83
N LEU A 108 4.36 9.73 13.35
CA LEU A 108 3.31 8.80 12.90
C LEU A 108 2.96 9.00 11.42
N TYR A 109 2.84 10.24 10.94
CA TYR A 109 2.63 10.52 9.52
C TYR A 109 3.82 10.14 8.65
N LEU A 110 5.06 10.31 9.14
CA LEU A 110 6.23 9.80 8.43
C LEU A 110 6.20 8.27 8.33
N VAL A 111 5.81 7.58 9.41
CA VAL A 111 5.63 6.11 9.41
C VAL A 111 4.58 5.68 8.39
N GLY A 112 3.44 6.36 8.31
CA GLY A 112 2.42 6.09 7.29
C GLY A 112 2.91 6.35 5.87
N GLY A 113 3.67 7.42 5.64
CA GLY A 113 4.29 7.70 4.34
C GLY A 113 5.30 6.63 3.92
N LEU A 114 6.18 6.22 4.84
CA LEU A 114 7.11 5.11 4.60
C LEU A 114 6.37 3.79 4.34
N SER A 115 5.24 3.58 5.01
CA SER A 115 4.35 2.44 4.75
C SER A 115 3.85 2.43 3.30
N CYS A 116 3.47 3.59 2.77
CA CYS A 116 3.04 3.70 1.37
C CYS A 116 4.18 3.38 0.40
N PHE A 117 5.41 3.78 0.74
CA PHE A 117 6.60 3.45 -0.04
C PHE A 117 6.90 1.94 -0.06
N VAL A 118 6.76 1.26 1.08
CA VAL A 118 6.93 -0.21 1.14
C VAL A 118 5.85 -0.92 0.33
N ALA A 119 4.59 -0.49 0.44
CA ALA A 119 3.52 -1.03 -0.39
C ALA A 119 3.76 -0.82 -1.90
N TYR A 120 4.29 0.34 -2.28
CA TYR A 120 4.71 0.60 -3.66
C TYR A 120 5.75 -0.43 -4.14
N ASN A 121 6.73 -0.78 -3.30
CA ASN A 121 7.74 -1.80 -3.64
C ASN A 121 7.12 -3.20 -3.76
N ILE A 122 6.14 -3.54 -2.92
CA ILE A 122 5.38 -4.80 -3.02
C ILE A 122 4.67 -4.85 -4.37
N VAL A 123 3.84 -3.85 -4.67
CA VAL A 123 3.06 -3.79 -5.91
C VAL A 123 3.98 -3.79 -7.14
N SER A 124 5.07 -3.03 -7.11
CA SER A 124 6.07 -2.97 -8.19
C SER A 124 6.90 -4.25 -8.37
N SER A 125 6.77 -5.21 -7.47
CA SER A 125 7.34 -6.55 -7.60
C SER A 125 6.44 -7.49 -8.39
N PHE A 126 5.13 -7.22 -8.42
CA PHE A 126 4.15 -7.95 -9.24
C PHE A 126 3.99 -7.33 -10.63
N TYR A 127 4.04 -6.01 -10.73
CA TYR A 127 3.83 -5.28 -11.99
C TYR A 127 5.13 -4.59 -12.43
N GLN A 128 5.63 -4.95 -13.61
CA GLN A 128 6.90 -4.44 -14.15
C GLN A 128 6.69 -3.29 -15.14
N GLY A 129 7.66 -2.37 -15.19
CA GLY A 129 7.68 -1.22 -16.09
C GLY A 129 8.04 0.09 -15.37
N GLN A 130 8.93 0.89 -15.95
CA GLN A 130 9.41 2.13 -15.32
C GLN A 130 8.33 3.21 -15.25
N ILE A 131 7.55 3.39 -16.32
CA ILE A 131 6.44 4.37 -16.36
C ILE A 131 5.40 4.02 -15.29
N TYR A 132 5.02 2.74 -15.23
CA TYR A 132 4.13 2.23 -14.19
C TYR A 132 4.63 2.53 -12.79
N ARG A 133 5.92 2.28 -12.52
CA ARG A 133 6.54 2.54 -11.22
C ARG A 133 6.46 4.01 -10.82
N ILE A 134 6.75 4.92 -11.75
CA ILE A 134 6.69 6.35 -11.49
C ILE A 134 5.25 6.77 -11.17
N ILE A 135 4.27 6.37 -11.99
CA ILE A 135 2.88 6.75 -11.78
C ILE A 135 2.35 6.18 -10.47
N ASN A 136 2.66 4.92 -10.16
CA ASN A 136 2.16 4.27 -8.95
C ASN A 136 2.80 4.84 -7.67
N LEU A 137 4.07 5.28 -7.74
CA LEU A 137 4.71 6.00 -6.64
C LEU A 137 4.05 7.37 -6.41
N LEU A 138 3.81 8.14 -7.48
CA LEU A 138 3.11 9.42 -7.37
C LEU A 138 1.71 9.24 -6.82
N LEU A 139 0.98 8.23 -7.29
CA LEU A 139 -0.34 7.89 -6.80
C LEU A 139 -0.30 7.51 -5.31
N ALA A 140 0.66 6.68 -4.88
CA ALA A 140 0.83 6.31 -3.48
C ALA A 140 0.95 7.54 -2.56
N LEU A 141 1.82 8.47 -2.94
CA LEU A 141 2.11 9.67 -2.16
C LEU A 141 0.93 10.65 -2.19
N VAL A 142 0.39 10.95 -3.37
CA VAL A 142 -0.74 11.88 -3.52
C VAL A 142 -1.97 11.35 -2.81
N SER A 143 -2.32 10.08 -3.00
CA SER A 143 -3.43 9.44 -2.28
C SER A 143 -3.21 9.47 -0.77
N TYR A 144 -2.00 9.21 -0.29
CA TYR A 144 -1.70 9.26 1.14
C TYR A 144 -1.90 10.65 1.73
N ILE A 145 -1.41 11.69 1.03
CA ILE A 145 -1.60 13.09 1.44
C ILE A 145 -3.09 13.43 1.47
N ILE A 146 -3.84 13.11 0.42
CA ILE A 146 -5.28 13.39 0.33
C ILE A 146 -6.03 12.71 1.47
N PHE A 147 -5.79 11.42 1.73
CA PHE A 147 -6.48 10.68 2.78
C PHE A 147 -6.03 11.07 4.19
N SER A 148 -4.82 11.60 4.33
CA SER A 148 -4.31 12.17 5.59
C SER A 148 -4.99 13.49 5.94
N ILE A 149 -5.26 14.34 4.93
CA ILE A 149 -5.99 15.61 5.09
C ILE A 149 -7.50 15.38 5.26
N TRP A 150 -8.07 14.46 4.47
CA TRP A 150 -9.50 14.15 4.46
C TRP A 150 -9.77 12.66 4.77
N PRO A 151 -9.62 12.24 6.04
CA PRO A 151 -9.84 10.85 6.45
C PRO A 151 -11.29 10.38 6.21
N THR A 152 -12.26 11.30 6.13
CA THR A 152 -13.66 10.99 5.82
C THR A 152 -13.79 10.37 4.43
N ILE A 153 -13.03 10.84 3.44
CA ILE A 153 -13.07 10.28 2.07
C ILE A 153 -12.55 8.84 2.10
N GLY A 154 -11.43 8.59 2.79
CA GLY A 154 -10.89 7.24 2.94
C GLY A 154 -11.86 6.28 3.63
N ARG A 155 -12.58 6.75 4.66
CA ARG A 155 -13.64 5.96 5.30
C ARG A 155 -14.85 5.72 4.39
N LEU A 156 -15.23 6.67 3.55
CA LEU A 156 -16.35 6.47 2.62
C LEU A 156 -16.00 5.47 1.51
N THR A 157 -14.79 5.56 0.96
CA THR A 157 -14.39 4.72 -0.18
C THR A 157 -13.91 3.33 0.25
N TYR A 158 -13.23 3.24 1.39
CA TYR A 158 -12.58 2.02 1.86
C TYR A 158 -12.97 1.60 3.28
N GLY A 159 -13.83 2.36 3.99
CA GLY A 159 -14.20 2.10 5.38
C GLY A 159 -14.80 0.71 5.62
N ARG A 160 -15.58 0.16 4.68
CA ARG A 160 -16.09 -1.22 4.80
C ARG A 160 -14.99 -2.29 4.78
N PHE A 161 -13.87 -2.01 4.12
CA PHE A 161 -12.68 -2.86 4.19
C PHE A 161 -11.97 -2.72 5.55
N PHE A 162 -12.15 -1.58 6.22
CA PHE A 162 -11.53 -1.26 7.51
C PHE A 162 -12.38 -1.62 8.72
N ASP A 163 -13.71 -1.68 8.60
CA ASP A 163 -14.62 -2.16 9.67
C ASP A 163 -14.42 -3.67 9.96
N LEU A 164 -13.66 -4.37 9.12
CA LEU A 164 -13.16 -5.73 9.36
C LEU A 164 -11.98 -5.78 10.37
N PHE A 165 -11.50 -4.62 10.86
CA PHE A 165 -10.29 -4.49 11.68
C PHE A 165 -10.47 -3.72 13.00
#